data_AF-A0A855YGF4-F1
#
_entry.id   AF-A0A855YGF4-F1
#
_cell.length_a   1.000
_cell.length_b   1.000
_cell.length_c   1.000
_cell.angle_alpha   90.00
_cell.angle_beta   90.00
_cell.angle_gamma   90.00
#
_symmetry.space_group_name_H-M   'P 1'
#
loop_
_entity.id
_entity.type
_entity.pdbx_description
1 polymer ?
#
loop_
_entity_poly.entity_id
_entity_poly.type
_entity_poly.pdbx_seq_one_letter_code
_entity_poly.pdbx_strand_id
1 'polypeptide(L)'
;MTTIKVTPEQLLSVSRQFEAAQSQVFQMNSILKQHLFEIERQWDGSTKEKFYYDFTVAQKVMDNFVSLSLSIAKELQAHAEKFRLC
;
A
#
# COMPACT_ATOMS: atom_id res chain seq x y z
N MET A 1 -19.67 22.15 -23.85
CA MET A 1 -18.58 22.41 -22.89
C MET A 1 -18.72 21.42 -21.75
N THR A 2 -17.69 20.61 -21.49
CA THR A 2 -17.70 19.61 -20.40
C THR A 2 -17.21 20.30 -19.14
N THR A 3 -18.10 20.58 -18.18
CA THR A 3 -17.73 21.22 -16.91
C THR A 3 -17.10 20.17 -16.02
N ILE A 4 -15.79 20.26 -15.76
CA ILE A 4 -15.13 19.45 -14.73
C ILE A 4 -15.71 19.91 -13.39
N LYS A 5 -16.53 19.06 -12.75
CA LYS A 5 -17.13 19.33 -11.43
C LYS A 5 -16.24 18.90 -10.26
N VAL A 6 -15.14 18.22 -10.54
CA VAL A 6 -14.20 17.72 -9.52
C VAL A 6 -13.26 18.84 -9.12
N THR A 7 -13.21 19.19 -7.83
CA THR A 7 -12.31 20.22 -7.34
C THR A 7 -10.92 19.65 -7.00
N PRO A 8 -9.85 20.47 -7.06
CA PRO A 8 -8.53 20.08 -6.55
C PRO A 8 -8.57 19.51 -5.12
N GLU A 9 -9.42 20.07 -4.26
CA GLU A 9 -9.56 19.68 -2.86
C GLU A 9 -10.16 18.28 -2.71
N GLN A 10 -11.10 17.89 -3.59
CA GLN A 10 -11.65 16.55 -3.62
C GLN A 10 -10.57 15.52 -3.99
N LEU A 11 -9.75 15.81 -5.00
CA LEU A 11 -8.65 14.93 -5.41
C LEU A 11 -7.60 14.76 -4.30
N LEU A 12 -7.24 15.85 -3.61
CA LEU A 12 -6.33 15.81 -2.47
C LEU A 12 -6.90 15.04 -1.27
N SER A 13 -8.21 15.13 -1.06
CA SER A 13 -8.86 14.37 0.01
C SER A 13 -8.77 12.87 -0.25
N VAL A 14 -8.97 12.44 -1.50
CA VAL A 14 -8.84 11.04 -1.90
C VAL A 14 -7.37 10.60 -1.85
N SER A 15 -6.42 11.42 -2.32
CA SER A 15 -4.99 11.08 -2.27
C SER A 15 -4.53 10.78 -0.84
N ARG A 16 -4.96 11.59 0.14
CA ARG A 16 -4.63 11.38 1.55
C ARG A 16 -5.17 10.06 2.11
N GLN A 17 -6.32 9.59 1.62
CA GLN A 17 -6.84 8.27 2.03
C GLN A 17 -5.93 7.14 1.55
N PHE A 18 -5.41 7.24 0.33
CA PHE A 18 -4.43 6.27 -0.20
C PHE A 18 -3.09 6.33 0.55
N GLU A 19 -2.61 7.53 0.92
CA GLU A 19 -1.39 7.67 1.74
C GLU A 19 -1.58 7.05 3.13
N ALA A 20 -2.72 7.30 3.78
CA ALA A 20 -3.02 6.72 5.09
C ALA A 20 -3.12 5.18 5.02
N ALA A 21 -3.85 4.65 4.04
CA ALA A 21 -3.97 3.21 3.84
C ALA A 21 -2.61 2.55 3.53
N GLN A 22 -1.81 3.17 2.67
CA GLN A 22 -0.46 2.71 2.36
C GLN A 22 0.42 2.65 3.62
N SER A 23 0.42 3.71 4.43
CA SER A 23 1.20 3.78 5.66
C SER A 23 0.79 2.70 6.66
N GLN A 24 -0.53 2.53 6.85
CA GLN A 24 -1.07 1.51 7.75
C GLN A 24 -0.69 0.09 7.30
N VAL A 25 -0.84 -0.22 6.02
CA VAL A 25 -0.48 -1.54 5.48
C VAL A 25 1.03 -1.78 5.54
N PHE A 26 1.84 -0.76 5.29
CA PHE A 26 3.31 -0.87 5.41
C PHE A 26 3.73 -1.22 6.85
N GLN A 27 3.16 -0.55 7.85
CA GLN A 27 3.42 -0.85 9.26
C GLN A 27 2.97 -2.27 9.62
N MET A 28 1.75 -2.65 9.22
CA MET A 28 1.21 -3.98 9.47
C MET A 28 2.08 -5.08 8.83
N ASN A 29 2.53 -4.87 7.60
CA ASN A 29 3.42 -5.82 6.92
C ASN A 29 4.76 -5.95 7.66
N SER A 30 5.33 -4.83 8.13
CA SER A 30 6.60 -4.82 8.88
C SER A 30 6.50 -5.61 10.20
N ILE A 31 5.43 -5.40 10.96
CA ILE A 31 5.16 -6.14 12.21
C ILE A 31 4.99 -7.64 11.91
N LEU A 32 4.27 -7.98 10.84
CA LEU A 32 4.08 -9.35 10.43
C LEU A 32 5.41 -10.03 10.06
N LYS A 33 6.32 -9.34 9.34
CA LYS A 33 7.65 -9.88 9.02
C LYS A 33 8.43 -10.21 10.30
N GLN A 34 8.36 -9.34 11.31
CA GLN A 34 9.02 -9.54 12.60
C GLN A 34 8.49 -10.79 13.33
N HIS A 35 7.18 -10.93 13.46
CA HIS A 35 6.59 -12.10 14.14
C HIS A 35 6.91 -13.40 13.43
N LEU A 36 6.97 -13.40 12.10
CA LEU A 36 7.26 -14.61 11.35
C LEU A 36 8.71 -15.04 11.44
N PHE A 37 9.63 -14.09 11.58
CA PHE A 37 11.02 -14.40 11.90
C PHE A 37 11.17 -15.04 13.29
N GLU A 38 10.37 -14.62 14.27
CA GLU A 38 10.33 -15.23 15.60
C GLU A 38 9.77 -16.65 15.56
N ILE A 39 8.64 -16.86 14.85
CA ILE A 39 8.03 -18.18 14.65
C ILE A 39 8.99 -19.13 13.92
N GLU A 40 9.76 -18.64 12.94
CA GLU A 40 10.70 -19.45 12.15
C GLU A 40 11.73 -20.18 13.01
N ARG A 41 12.19 -19.49 14.05
CA ARG A 41 13.23 -19.96 14.95
C ARG A 41 12.75 -21.04 15.90
N GLN A 42 11.43 -21.18 16.05
CA GLN A 42 10.79 -22.12 16.97
C GLN A 42 10.12 -23.29 16.22
N TRP A 43 10.12 -23.26 14.88
CA TRP A 43 9.44 -24.23 14.05
C TRP A 43 10.44 -24.97 13.14
N ASP A 44 10.58 -26.29 13.35
CA ASP A 44 11.33 -27.18 12.46
C ASP A 44 10.42 -28.17 11.73
N GLY A 45 10.84 -28.61 10.53
CA GLY A 45 10.14 -29.62 9.72
C GLY A 45 9.58 -29.11 8.39
N SER A 46 9.10 -30.01 7.53
CA SER A 46 8.69 -29.71 6.14
C SER A 46 7.46 -28.79 6.00
N THR A 47 6.60 -28.70 7.03
CA THR A 47 5.47 -27.75 7.05
C THR A 47 5.94 -26.29 7.11
N LYS A 48 7.14 -26.04 7.63
CA LYS A 48 7.79 -24.73 7.64
C LYS A 48 8.02 -24.22 6.23
N GLU A 49 8.68 -25.02 5.38
CA GLU A 49 9.08 -24.60 4.03
C GLU A 49 7.89 -24.14 3.19
N LYS A 50 6.79 -24.90 3.21
CA LYS A 50 5.57 -24.54 2.48
C LYS A 50 4.95 -23.26 3.03
N PHE A 51 4.88 -23.12 4.35
CA PHE A 51 4.37 -21.91 4.99
C PHE A 51 5.18 -20.67 4.60
N TYR A 52 6.52 -20.73 4.62
CA TYR A 52 7.37 -19.58 4.22
C TYR A 52 7.28 -19.26 2.74
N TYR A 53 7.11 -20.28 1.87
CA TYR A 53 6.86 -20.05 0.45
C TYR A 53 5.54 -19.28 0.24
N ASP A 54 4.44 -19.81 0.78
CA ASP A 54 3.11 -19.20 0.67
C ASP A 54 3.11 -17.78 1.27
N PHE A 55 3.85 -17.59 2.37
CA PHE A 55 3.99 -16.30 3.02
C PHE A 55 4.82 -15.29 2.22
N THR A 56 5.91 -15.71 1.59
CA THR A 56 6.71 -14.85 0.71
C THR A 56 5.88 -14.34 -0.48
N VAL A 57 4.97 -15.17 -1.00
CA VAL A 57 4.01 -14.76 -2.04
C VAL A 57 3.07 -13.68 -1.49
N ALA A 58 2.49 -13.88 -0.30
CA ALA A 58 1.62 -12.90 0.33
C ALA A 58 2.32 -11.55 0.61
N GLN A 59 3.59 -11.57 1.05
CA GLN A 59 4.39 -10.36 1.24
C GLN A 59 4.53 -9.54 -0.03
N LYS A 60 4.81 -10.19 -1.17
CA LYS A 60 4.93 -9.50 -2.46
C LYS A 60 3.63 -8.79 -2.84
N VAL A 61 2.47 -9.39 -2.56
CA VAL A 61 1.16 -8.76 -2.81
C VAL A 61 1.00 -7.51 -1.95
N MET A 62 1.38 -7.57 -0.67
CA MET A 62 1.30 -6.42 0.24
C MET A 62 2.28 -5.30 -0.13
N ASP A 63 3.50 -5.65 -0.51
CA ASP A 63 4.51 -4.68 -0.96
C ASP A 63 4.06 -4.01 -2.27
N ASN A 64 3.43 -4.76 -3.19
CA ASN A 64 2.81 -4.20 -4.39
C ASN A 64 1.65 -3.25 -4.06
N PHE A 65 0.77 -3.61 -3.13
CA PHE A 65 -0.33 -2.73 -2.70
C PHE A 65 0.20 -1.40 -2.16
N VAL A 66 1.25 -1.44 -1.34
CA VAL A 66 1.91 -0.24 -0.81
C VAL A 66 2.44 0.64 -1.95
N SER A 67 3.13 0.05 -2.91
CA SER A 67 3.68 0.77 -4.06
C SER A 67 2.59 1.41 -4.92
N LEU A 68 1.55 0.65 -5.28
CA LEU A 68 0.45 1.09 -6.12
C LEU A 68 -0.37 2.20 -5.45
N SER A 69 -0.65 2.06 -4.14
CA SER A 69 -1.39 3.07 -3.38
C SER A 69 -0.65 4.41 -3.34
N LEU A 70 0.68 4.38 -3.21
CA LEU A 70 1.50 5.58 -3.28
C LEU A 70 1.50 6.21 -4.69
N SER A 71 1.51 5.39 -5.75
CA SER A 71 1.39 5.88 -7.13
C SER A 71 0.06 6.60 -7.36
N ILE A 72 -1.05 5.99 -6.93
CA ILE A 72 -2.39 6.57 -7.04
C ILE A 72 -2.46 7.91 -6.28
N ALA A 73 -1.92 7.97 -5.06
CA ALA A 73 -1.88 9.21 -4.29
C ALA A 73 -1.14 10.33 -5.04
N LYS A 74 0.04 10.03 -5.61
CA LYS A 74 0.84 10.99 -6.37
C LYS A 74 0.14 11.45 -7.66
N GLU A 75 -0.52 10.54 -8.36
CA GLU A 75 -1.28 10.89 -9.56
C GLU A 75 -2.43 11.82 -9.23
N LEU A 76 -3.20 11.54 -8.17
CA LEU A 76 -4.30 12.41 -7.72
C LEU A 76 -3.80 13.80 -7.30
N GLN A 77 -2.66 13.88 -6.61
CA GLN A 77 -2.01 15.14 -6.28
C GLN A 77 -1.59 15.92 -7.53
N ALA A 78 -0.99 15.25 -8.52
CA ALA A 78 -0.60 15.88 -9.78
C ALA A 78 -1.80 16.41 -10.59
N HIS A 79 -2.93 15.69 -10.57
CA HIS A 79 -4.17 16.17 -11.20
C HIS A 79 -4.76 17.37 -10.45
N ALA A 80 -4.75 17.34 -9.11
CA ALA A 80 -5.19 18.48 -8.30
C ALA A 80 -4.40 19.75 -8.61
N GLU A 81 -3.08 19.63 -8.78
CA GLU A 81 -2.23 20.76 -9.11
C GLU A 81 -2.52 21.33 -10.50
N LYS A 82 -2.68 20.46 -11.51
CA LYS A 82 -3.08 20.89 -12.85
C LYS A 82 -4.41 21.65 -12.84
N PHE A 83 -5.37 21.20 -12.03
CA PHE A 83 -6.68 21.84 -11.92
C PHE A 83 -6.64 23.20 -11.22
N ARG A 84 -5.63 23.48 -10.38
CA ARG A 84 -5.43 24.83 -9.81
C ARG A 84 -4.87 25.83 -10.80
N LEU A 85 -4.13 25.35 -11.79
CA LEU A 85 -3.46 26.16 -12.80
C LEU A 85 -4.33 26.42 -14.05
N CYS A 86 -5.53 25.83 -14.10
CA CYS A 86 -6.51 25.97 -15.19
C CYS A 86 -7.66 26.89 -14.75
#